data_AF-A0A2G6LK13-F1
#
_entry.id   AF-A0A2G6LK13-F1
#
_cell.length_a   1.000
_cell.length_b   1.000
_cell.length_c   1.000
_cell.angle_alpha   90.00
_cell.angle_beta   90.00
_cell.angle_gamma   90.00
#
_symmetry.space_group_name_H-M   'P 1'
#
loop_
_entity.id
_entity.type
_entity.pdbx_description
1 polymer ?
#
loop_
_entity_poly.entity_id
_entity_poly.type
_entity_poly.pdbx_seq_one_letter_code
_entity_poly.pdbx_strand_id
1 'polypeptide(L)'
;GDHSKCGINTMFNTGTVIGVSANVFGDGFPRNFIPSFSWGGAHGFQEFKFNKVKEVATAVMKRRQKEFDETEEEILKEVYEFTSRYRNY
;
A
#
# COMPACT_ATOMS: atom_id res chain seq x y z
N GLY A 1 -4.40 -3.83 -3.64
CA GLY A 1 -4.31 -5.19 -3.09
C GLY A 1 -4.61 -5.15 -1.61
N ASP A 2 -4.14 -6.16 -0.88
CA ASP A 2 -4.34 -6.25 0.56
C ASP A 2 -3.71 -5.06 1.29
N HIS A 3 -4.35 -4.66 2.39
CA HIS A 3 -3.96 -3.48 3.19
C HIS A 3 -3.82 -2.17 2.39
N SER A 4 -4.31 -2.09 1.15
CA SER A 4 -4.29 -0.85 0.39
C SER A 4 -5.45 0.07 0.77
N LYS A 5 -5.23 1.37 0.67
CA LYS A 5 -6.26 2.38 0.92
C LYS A 5 -6.26 3.38 -0.22
N CYS A 6 -7.46 3.87 -0.54
CA CYS A 6 -7.63 4.99 -1.45
C CYS A 6 -8.25 6.19 -0.72
N GLY A 7 -7.89 7.39 -1.16
CA GLY A 7 -8.57 8.61 -0.78
C GLY A 7 -9.98 8.63 -1.35
N ILE A 8 -10.85 9.41 -0.71
CA ILE A 8 -12.20 9.67 -1.23
C ILE A 8 -12.06 10.30 -2.61
N ASN A 9 -12.90 9.87 -3.55
CA ASN A 9 -12.90 10.35 -4.94
C ASN A 9 -11.60 10.08 -5.72
N THR A 10 -10.81 9.07 -5.33
CA THR A 10 -9.68 8.60 -6.15
C THR A 10 -10.19 7.97 -7.43
N MET A 11 -9.76 8.48 -8.59
CA MET A 11 -10.19 8.01 -9.91
C MET A 11 -9.23 6.94 -10.44
N PHE A 12 -9.68 5.69 -10.53
CA PHE A 12 -8.89 4.61 -11.11
C PHE A 12 -9.24 4.41 -12.58
N ASN A 13 -8.22 4.21 -13.41
CA ASN A 13 -8.41 3.83 -14.81
C ASN A 13 -8.83 2.35 -14.92
N THR A 14 -9.40 1.99 -16.06
CA THR A 14 -9.64 0.57 -16.36
C THR A 14 -8.30 -0.17 -16.42
N GLY A 15 -8.24 -1.33 -15.77
CA GLY A 15 -7.02 -2.14 -15.71
C GLY A 15 -5.98 -1.64 -14.70
N THR A 16 -6.33 -0.72 -13.78
CA THR A 16 -5.39 -0.32 -12.72
C THR A 16 -5.12 -1.48 -11.76
N VAL A 17 -3.84 -1.84 -11.62
CA VAL A 17 -3.34 -2.83 -10.66
C VAL A 17 -2.68 -2.09 -9.50
N ILE A 18 -3.14 -2.40 -8.28
CA ILE A 18 -2.65 -1.80 -7.05
C ILE A 18 -2.02 -2.90 -6.18
N GLY A 19 -0.77 -2.72 -5.81
CA GLY A 19 -0.01 -3.63 -4.96
C GLY A 19 -0.52 -3.73 -3.51
N VAL A 20 0.27 -4.36 -2.65
CA VAL A 20 -0.03 -4.53 -1.22
C VAL A 20 0.35 -3.25 -0.46
N SER A 21 -0.45 -2.86 0.54
CA SER A 21 -0.19 -1.70 1.40
C SER A 21 0.08 -0.38 0.64
N ALA A 22 -0.53 -0.19 -0.53
CA ALA A 22 -0.46 1.07 -1.26
C ALA A 22 -1.49 2.07 -0.70
N ASN A 23 -1.08 3.33 -0.54
CA ASN A 23 -1.94 4.44 -0.16
C ASN A 23 -2.03 5.40 -1.33
N VAL A 24 -3.19 5.43 -1.99
CA VAL A 24 -3.45 6.22 -3.20
C VAL A 24 -4.37 7.38 -2.86
N PHE A 25 -3.95 8.62 -3.07
CA PHE A 25 -4.74 9.81 -2.75
C PHE A 25 -4.33 10.99 -3.62
N GLY A 26 -5.12 12.06 -3.56
CA GLY A 26 -4.94 13.25 -4.39
C GLY A 26 -5.88 13.25 -5.58
N ASP A 27 -5.70 14.25 -6.44
CA ASP A 27 -6.49 14.46 -7.66
C ASP A 27 -5.86 13.78 -8.89
N GLY A 28 -6.63 13.73 -9.97
CA GLY A 28 -6.20 13.16 -11.25
C GLY A 28 -6.25 11.64 -11.31
N PHE A 29 -5.63 11.09 -12.35
CA PHE A 29 -5.57 9.65 -12.61
C PHE A 29 -4.16 9.13 -12.27
N PRO A 30 -4.00 8.29 -11.23
CA PRO A 30 -2.74 7.64 -10.92
C PRO A 30 -2.35 6.64 -12.02
N ARG A 31 -1.08 6.24 -12.03
CA ARG A 31 -0.55 5.25 -12.99
C ARG A 31 -1.36 3.95 -12.95
N ASN A 32 -1.46 3.28 -14.10
CA ASN A 32 -2.17 1.98 -14.21
C ASN A 32 -1.51 0.87 -13.38
N PHE A 33 -0.23 0.99 -13.05
CA PHE A 33 0.43 0.08 -12.12
C PHE A 33 0.96 0.89 -10.93
N ILE A 34 0.47 0.56 -9.74
CA ILE A 34 0.90 1.15 -8.47
C ILE A 34 1.60 0.04 -7.67
N PRO A 35 2.93 0.12 -7.48
CA PRO A 35 3.68 -0.89 -6.74
C PRO A 35 3.18 -1.11 -5.32
N SER A 36 3.54 -2.26 -4.74
CA SER A 36 3.33 -2.49 -3.31
C SER A 36 4.12 -1.47 -2.49
N PHE A 37 3.54 -1.03 -1.37
CA PHE A 37 4.12 -0.05 -0.44
C PHE A 37 4.43 1.29 -1.10
N SER A 38 3.54 1.74 -2.00
CA SER A 38 3.57 3.09 -2.55
C SER A 38 2.66 4.03 -1.76
N TRP A 39 3.08 5.28 -1.58
CA TRP A 39 2.31 6.33 -0.92
C TRP A 39 2.25 7.56 -1.82
N GLY A 40 1.08 7.95 -2.32
CA GLY A 40 0.97 9.10 -3.23
C GLY A 40 -0.21 9.01 -4.20
N GLY A 41 -0.06 9.60 -5.38
CA GLY A 41 -1.14 9.72 -6.36
C GLY A 41 -0.64 10.11 -7.75
N ALA A 42 -1.45 10.86 -8.50
CA ALA A 42 -1.10 11.29 -9.86
C ALA A 42 0.19 12.13 -9.92
N HIS A 43 0.46 12.92 -8.87
CA HIS A 43 1.65 13.78 -8.77
C HIS A 43 2.95 13.04 -8.40
N GLY A 44 2.87 11.73 -8.17
CA GLY A 44 4.03 10.92 -7.81
C GLY A 44 3.77 10.02 -6.60
N PHE A 45 4.72 9.12 -6.38
CA PHE A 45 4.70 8.18 -5.26
C PHE A 45 6.03 8.25 -4.54
N GLN A 46 5.98 7.96 -3.24
CA GLN A 46 7.15 7.69 -2.41
C GLN A 46 7.02 6.30 -1.77
N GLU A 47 8.12 5.78 -1.26
CA GLU A 47 8.11 4.50 -0.55
C GLU A 47 7.38 4.63 0.80
N PHE A 48 6.40 3.76 1.01
CA PHE A 48 5.73 3.62 2.28
C PHE A 48 6.56 2.73 3.20
N LYS A 49 7.44 3.36 3.99
CA LYS A 49 8.39 2.68 4.88
C LYS A 49 7.74 1.58 5.71
N PHE A 50 8.40 0.42 5.78
CA PHE A 50 7.87 -0.76 6.45
C PHE A 50 7.42 -0.52 7.90
N ASN A 51 8.17 0.27 8.70
CA ASN A 51 7.77 0.61 10.07
C ASN A 51 6.38 1.26 10.13
N LYS A 52 6.07 2.16 9.19
CA LYS A 52 4.76 2.80 9.10
C LYS A 52 3.68 1.86 8.58
N VAL A 53 4.04 0.93 7.70
CA VAL A 53 3.14 -0.13 7.26
C VAL A 53 2.68 -0.96 8.46
N LYS A 54 3.61 -1.38 9.32
CA LYS A 54 3.30 -2.15 10.54
C LYS A 54 2.35 -1.40 11.46
N GLU A 55 2.66 -0.15 11.80
CA GLU A 55 1.79 0.70 12.64
C GLU A 55 0.35 0.73 12.10
N VAL A 56 0.19 0.92 10.78
CA VAL A 56 -1.13 0.97 10.14
C VAL A 56 -1.79 -0.40 10.08
N ALA A 57 -1.06 -1.47 9.77
CA ALA A 57 -1.58 -2.83 9.72
C ALA A 57 -2.12 -3.26 11.09
N THR A 58 -1.33 -3.06 12.16
CA THR A 58 -1.75 -3.30 13.56
C THR A 58 -3.02 -2.52 13.89
N ALA A 59 -3.08 -1.22 13.59
CA ALA A 59 -4.25 -0.40 13.89
C ALA A 59 -5.51 -0.85 13.13
N VAL A 60 -5.36 -1.24 11.85
CA VAL A 60 -6.50 -1.67 11.01
C VAL A 60 -6.99 -3.07 11.40
N MET A 61 -6.10 -4.00 11.72
CA MET A 61 -6.47 -5.35 12.14
C MET A 61 -7.14 -5.34 13.51
N LYS A 62 -6.63 -4.53 14.45
CA LYS A 62 -7.24 -4.36 15.78
C LYS A 62 -8.69 -3.90 15.70
N ARG A 63 -9.05 -3.02 14.76
CA ARG A 63 -10.45 -2.59 14.53
C ARG A 63 -11.38 -3.74 14.13
N ARG A 64 -10.82 -4.80 13.56
CA ARG A 64 -11.54 -6.03 13.16
C ARG A 64 -11.40 -7.14 14.20
N GLN A 65 -10.92 -6.82 15.41
CA GLN A 65 -10.64 -7.78 16.48
C GLN A 65 -9.67 -8.89 16.05
N LYS A 66 -8.76 -8.56 15.12
CA LYS A 66 -7.66 -9.43 14.71
C LYS A 66 -6.34 -8.91 15.26
N GLU A 67 -5.47 -9.82 15.66
CA GLU A 67 -4.10 -9.51 16.06
C GLU A 67 -3.22 -9.42 14.80
N PHE A 68 -2.31 -8.45 14.79
CA PHE A 68 -1.22 -8.41 13.82
C PHE A 68 -0.04 -9.10 14.49
N ASP A 69 0.05 -10.40 14.26
CA ASP A 69 1.04 -11.29 14.88
C ASP A 69 2.35 -11.33 14.09
N GLU A 70 3.31 -12.12 14.58
CA GLU A 70 4.62 -12.30 13.95
C GLU A 70 4.51 -12.89 12.54
N THR A 71 3.51 -13.75 12.29
CA THR A 71 3.32 -14.37 10.96
C THR A 71 2.89 -13.33 9.94
N GLU A 72 1.93 -12.47 10.30
CA GLU A 72 1.48 -11.36 9.45
C GLU A 72 2.60 -10.33 9.21
N GLU A 73 3.42 -10.06 10.22
CA GLU A 73 4.61 -9.21 10.08
C GLU A 73 5.62 -9.80 9.09
N GLU A 74 5.95 -11.08 9.22
CA GLU A 74 6.90 -11.77 8.34
C GLU A 74 6.40 -11.83 6.90
N ILE A 75 5.13 -12.13 6.67
CA ILE A 75 4.53 -12.11 5.33
C ILE A 75 4.65 -10.72 4.70
N LEU A 76 4.25 -9.67 5.43
CA LEU A 76 4.34 -8.31 4.90
C LEU A 76 5.79 -7.90 4.65
N LYS A 77 6.74 -8.33 5.49
CA LYS A 77 8.17 -8.06 5.33
C LYS A 77 8.73 -8.74 4.09
N GLU A 78 8.41 -10.01 3.87
CA GLU A 78 8.85 -10.75 2.68
C GLU A 78 8.30 -10.11 1.40
N VAL A 79 7.02 -9.74 1.39
CA VAL A 79 6.42 -9.02 0.25
C VAL A 79 7.07 -7.65 0.06
N TYR A 80 7.44 -6.96 1.15
CA TYR A 80 8.14 -5.67 1.11
C TYR A 80 9.47 -5.78 0.38
N GLU A 81 10.30 -6.75 0.75
CA GLU A 81 11.61 -6.99 0.15
C GLU A 81 11.47 -7.50 -1.29
N PHE A 82 10.60 -8.49 -1.53
CA PHE A 82 10.40 -9.10 -2.85
C PHE A 82 9.96 -8.09 -3.92
N THR A 83 9.13 -7.11 -3.54
CA THR A 83 8.58 -6.09 -4.45
C THR A 83 9.40 -4.81 -4.54
N SER A 84 10.53 -4.72 -3.83
CA SER A 84 11.43 -3.53 -3.82
C SER A 84 11.83 -3.06 -5.21
N ARG A 85 12.12 -4.00 -6.12
CA ARG A 85 12.50 -3.73 -7.52
C ARG A 85 11.50 -2.88 -8.31
N TYR A 86 10.23 -2.80 -7.87
CA TYR A 86 9.19 -2.03 -8.53
C TYR A 86 9.03 -0.61 -7.98
N ARG A 87 9.71 -0.28 -6.87
CA ARG A 87 9.66 1.04 -6.20
C ARG A 87 10.74 2.00 -6.72
N ASN A 88 10.76 2.22 -8.04
CA ASN A 88 11.74 3.08 -8.71
C ASN A 88 11.21 4.52 -8.86
N TYR A 89 11.08 5.23 -7.75
CA TYR A 89 10.65 6.63 -7.69
C TYR A 89 11.52 7.42 -6.73
#